data_AF-A0AAU7ZWQ5-F1
#
_entry.id   AF-A0AAU7ZWQ5-F1
#
_cell.length_a   1.000
_cell.length_b   1.000
_cell.length_c   1.000
_cell.angle_alpha   90.00
_cell.angle_beta   90.00
_cell.angle_gamma   90.00
#
_symmetry.space_group_name_H-M   'P 1'
#
loop_
_entity.id
_entity.type
_entity.pdbx_description
1 polymer ?
#
loop_
_entity_poly.entity_id
_entity_poly.type
_entity_poly.pdbx_seq_one_letter_code
_entity_poly.pdbx_strand_id
1 'polypeptide(L)'
;MKFVSLVSIACLGVASSVVKADTLTLNNGTGNPFGGSADIYPYSFQLETSSGTSTVNLMCLNYNREIVPGESWSATEENIPTGNSVMDQEYRADAILYSEILHPQAGVSTSEVQYAEWSIFDSADLIGNSLFDSTAQTLASDALNAAKNQQLINSGYFSQFTLYIPSNDTSSGPQEFIGTATTPEPSSLMLFGSGLIGMAGLLRRRLVRS
;
A
#
# COMPACT_ATOMS: atom_id res chain seq x y z
N MET A 1 62.16 12.17 25.76
CA MET A 1 60.83 11.57 26.00
C MET A 1 59.81 12.35 25.19
N LYS A 2 59.28 11.77 24.11
CA LYS A 2 58.23 12.36 23.28
C LYS A 2 57.23 11.25 22.98
N PHE A 3 56.04 11.32 23.56
CA PHE A 3 54.89 10.54 23.16
C PHE A 3 53.84 11.52 22.66
N VAL A 4 53.65 11.58 21.35
CA VAL A 4 52.50 12.24 20.73
C VAL A 4 51.62 11.11 20.20
N SER A 5 50.46 10.94 20.85
CA SER A 5 49.45 9.95 20.48
C SER A 5 48.49 10.60 19.49
N LEU A 6 48.42 10.06 18.27
CA LEU A 6 47.47 10.45 17.23
C LEU A 6 46.19 9.64 17.42
N VAL A 7 45.14 10.28 17.93
CA VAL A 7 43.78 9.73 17.94
C VAL A 7 43.10 10.15 16.64
N SER A 8 42.98 9.21 15.71
CA SER A 8 42.18 9.37 14.50
C SER A 8 40.70 9.30 14.85
N ILE A 9 40.00 10.43 14.73
CA ILE A 9 38.54 10.53 14.79
C ILE A 9 37.99 9.99 13.47
N ALA A 10 37.43 8.78 13.49
CA ALA A 10 36.65 8.23 12.40
C ALA A 10 35.19 8.73 12.54
N CYS A 11 34.82 9.73 11.74
CA CYS A 11 33.43 10.16 11.57
C CYS A 11 32.64 9.04 10.87
N LEU A 12 31.89 8.24 11.63
CA LEU A 12 30.78 7.45 11.10
C LEU A 12 29.63 8.40 10.76
N GLY A 13 29.66 8.95 9.55
CA GLY A 13 28.48 9.55 8.93
C GLY A 13 27.48 8.45 8.62
N VAL A 14 26.53 8.22 9.53
CA VAL A 14 25.34 7.43 9.23
C VAL A 14 24.51 8.30 8.27
N ALA A 15 24.73 8.13 6.97
CA ALA A 15 23.82 8.65 5.98
C ALA A 15 22.52 7.86 6.15
N SER A 16 21.57 8.42 6.89
CA SER A 16 20.19 7.98 6.87
C SER A 16 19.70 8.18 5.43
N SER A 17 19.83 7.16 4.60
CA SER A 17 19.15 7.12 3.31
C SER A 17 17.66 7.07 3.64
N VAL A 18 17.04 8.25 3.63
CA VAL A 18 15.59 8.37 3.48
C VAL A 18 15.30 7.74 2.13
N VAL A 19 14.80 6.50 2.16
CA VAL A 19 14.19 5.88 1.00
C VAL A 19 13.00 6.77 0.68
N LYS A 20 13.13 7.61 -0.34
CA LYS A 20 11.97 8.24 -0.95
C LYS A 20 11.19 7.10 -1.57
N ALA A 21 9.95 6.90 -1.13
CA ALA A 21 9.04 6.00 -1.84
C ALA A 21 8.98 6.44 -3.31
N ASP A 22 9.12 5.47 -4.23
CA ASP A 22 9.04 5.73 -5.67
C ASP A 22 7.65 6.29 -5.96
N THR A 23 7.59 7.45 -6.60
CA THR A 23 6.31 8.02 -7.06
C THR A 23 5.91 7.27 -8.31
N LEU A 24 4.79 6.55 -8.24
CA LEU A 24 4.26 5.71 -9.31
C LEU A 24 3.14 6.45 -10.03
N THR A 25 2.88 6.09 -11.28
CA THR A 25 1.76 6.69 -12.02
C THR A 25 0.66 5.66 -12.19
N LEU A 26 -0.55 6.00 -11.75
CA LEU A 26 -1.77 5.26 -12.02
C LEU A 26 -2.41 5.84 -13.27
N ASN A 27 -2.46 5.06 -14.35
CA ASN A 27 -2.98 5.49 -15.66
C ASN A 27 -4.28 4.75 -16.01
N ASN A 28 -5.16 5.44 -16.75
CA ASN A 28 -6.40 4.88 -17.32
C ASN A 28 -7.35 4.26 -16.28
N GLY A 29 -7.52 4.94 -15.13
CA GLY A 29 -8.46 4.50 -14.10
C GLY A 29 -9.86 4.27 -14.66
N THR A 30 -10.41 3.08 -14.43
CA THR A 30 -11.79 2.74 -14.78
C THR A 30 -12.42 1.96 -13.64
N GLY A 31 -13.49 2.50 -13.04
CA GLY A 31 -14.29 1.80 -12.04
C GLY A 31 -15.31 0.85 -12.66
N ASN A 32 -15.90 -0.03 -11.85
CA ASN A 32 -16.96 -0.93 -12.29
C ASN A 32 -18.34 -0.31 -11.99
N PRO A 33 -19.14 0.04 -13.01
CA PRO A 33 -20.45 0.66 -12.79
C PRO A 33 -21.40 -0.26 -12.03
N PHE A 34 -22.02 0.25 -10.95
CA PHE A 34 -22.94 -0.55 -10.14
C PHE A 34 -24.14 0.28 -9.67
N GLY A 35 -25.26 0.19 -10.40
CA GLY A 35 -26.64 0.45 -9.93
C GLY A 35 -26.99 1.78 -9.24
N GLY A 36 -26.01 2.63 -8.94
CA GLY A 36 -26.08 3.87 -8.17
C GLY A 36 -25.24 4.97 -8.84
N SER A 37 -24.86 6.00 -8.09
CA SER A 37 -24.13 7.16 -8.62
C SER A 37 -22.62 6.98 -8.72
N ALA A 38 -22.06 5.98 -8.04
CA ALA A 38 -20.62 5.74 -7.98
C ALA A 38 -20.26 4.35 -8.55
N ASP A 39 -19.08 4.26 -9.16
CA ASP A 39 -18.47 2.98 -9.51
C ASP A 39 -18.00 2.24 -8.24
N ILE A 40 -17.86 0.92 -8.31
CA ILE A 40 -17.32 0.11 -7.20
C ILE A 40 -16.10 -0.69 -7.67
N TYR A 41 -15.44 -1.41 -6.75
CA TYR A 41 -14.39 -2.37 -7.09
C TYR A 41 -14.81 -3.34 -8.23
N PRO A 42 -13.91 -3.70 -9.15
CA PRO A 42 -12.52 -3.25 -9.25
C PRO A 42 -12.35 -1.92 -9.98
N TYR A 43 -11.44 -1.09 -9.45
CA TYR A 43 -10.85 0.02 -10.20
C TYR A 43 -9.57 -0.46 -10.88
N SER A 44 -9.60 -0.55 -12.21
CA SER A 44 -8.47 -1.02 -13.00
C SER A 44 -7.54 0.13 -13.36
N PHE A 45 -6.24 -0.03 -13.07
CA PHE A 45 -5.20 0.94 -13.42
C PHE A 45 -4.03 0.27 -14.12
N GLN A 46 -3.36 1.03 -14.98
CA GLN A 46 -1.99 0.72 -15.40
C GLN A 46 -1.02 1.40 -14.43
N LEU A 47 -0.35 0.60 -13.61
CA LEU A 47 0.70 1.04 -12.70
C LEU A 47 2.03 1.06 -13.45
N GLU A 48 2.58 2.26 -13.62
CA GLU A 48 3.92 2.45 -14.18
C GLU A 48 4.94 2.61 -13.05
N THR A 49 5.92 1.70 -13.03
CA THR A 49 7.01 1.69 -12.07
C THR A 49 8.35 1.75 -12.80
N SER A 50 9.45 1.90 -12.05
CA SER A 50 10.81 1.80 -12.58
C SER A 50 11.14 0.42 -13.18
N SER A 51 10.37 -0.62 -12.87
CA SER A 51 10.54 -2.00 -13.37
C SER A 51 9.61 -2.37 -14.54
N GLY A 52 8.62 -1.55 -14.87
CA GLY A 52 7.73 -1.74 -16.01
C GLY A 52 6.30 -1.27 -15.77
N THR A 53 5.41 -1.58 -16.71
CA THR A 53 3.97 -1.30 -16.61
C THR A 53 3.22 -2.58 -16.29
N SER A 54 2.33 -2.54 -15.30
CA SER A 54 1.46 -3.66 -14.92
C SER A 54 0.01 -3.19 -14.74
N THR A 55 -0.95 -4.10 -14.91
CA THR A 55 -2.35 -3.79 -14.60
C THR A 55 -2.65 -4.22 -13.17
N VAL A 56 -3.18 -3.31 -12.37
CA VAL A 56 -3.57 -3.54 -10.97
C VAL A 56 -5.06 -3.25 -10.78
N ASN A 57 -5.71 -4.06 -9.94
CA ASN A 57 -7.10 -3.86 -9.53
C ASN A 57 -7.12 -3.36 -8.09
N LEU A 58 -7.54 -2.12 -7.93
CA LEU A 58 -7.55 -1.42 -6.65
C LEU A 58 -8.98 -1.21 -6.16
N MET A 59 -9.12 -1.07 -4.85
CA MET A 59 -10.35 -0.62 -4.21
C MET A 59 -10.18 0.84 -3.83
N CYS A 60 -11.16 1.67 -4.21
CA CYS A 60 -11.25 3.07 -3.83
C CYS A 60 -11.46 3.18 -2.32
N LEU A 61 -10.85 4.18 -1.66
CA LEU A 61 -11.00 4.43 -0.23
C LEU A 61 -11.92 5.61 0.15
N ASN A 62 -12.40 6.37 -0.85
CA ASN A 62 -13.19 7.59 -0.62
C ASN A 62 -14.42 7.62 -1.50
N TYR A 63 -15.59 7.89 -0.92
CA TYR A 63 -16.83 7.98 -1.68
C TYR A 63 -16.98 9.29 -2.45
N ASN A 64 -16.50 10.39 -1.85
CA ASN A 64 -16.76 11.75 -2.32
C ASN A 64 -15.70 12.30 -3.29
N ARG A 65 -14.60 11.58 -3.48
CA ARG A 65 -13.60 11.83 -4.52
C ARG A 65 -13.95 10.83 -5.61
N GLU A 66 -14.35 11.25 -6.80
CA GLU A 66 -14.61 10.37 -7.95
C GLU A 66 -13.46 10.45 -8.94
N ILE A 67 -13.15 9.35 -9.64
CA ILE A 67 -12.20 9.36 -10.76
C ILE A 67 -12.95 9.45 -12.08
N VAL A 68 -12.32 10.09 -13.06
CA VAL A 68 -12.85 10.12 -14.44
C VAL A 68 -12.09 9.12 -15.31
N PRO A 69 -12.75 8.37 -16.21
CA PRO A 69 -12.07 7.48 -17.13
C PRO A 69 -10.94 8.16 -17.91
N GLY A 70 -9.75 7.57 -17.88
CA GLY A 70 -8.56 8.12 -18.54
C GLY A 70 -7.75 9.11 -17.69
N GLU A 71 -8.17 9.38 -16.46
CA GLU A 71 -7.40 10.20 -15.53
C GLU A 71 -6.07 9.50 -15.16
N SER A 72 -5.06 10.31 -14.85
CA SER A 72 -3.73 9.84 -14.46
C SER A 72 -3.13 10.75 -13.40
N TRP A 73 -2.62 10.16 -12.33
CA TRP A 73 -1.96 10.88 -11.24
C TRP A 73 -0.79 10.12 -10.66
N SER A 74 0.06 10.88 -9.97
CA SER A 74 1.17 10.36 -9.19
C SER A 74 0.68 9.90 -7.81
N ALA A 75 1.07 8.69 -7.41
CA ALA A 75 0.77 8.11 -6.12
C ALA A 75 2.03 7.55 -5.46
N THR A 76 1.99 7.41 -4.14
CA THR A 76 3.03 6.80 -3.33
C THR A 76 2.50 5.50 -2.77
N GLU A 77 3.29 4.43 -2.87
CA GLU A 77 2.98 3.17 -2.19
C GLU A 77 3.37 3.27 -0.71
N GLU A 78 2.39 3.03 0.18
CA GLU A 78 2.59 3.01 1.61
C GLU A 78 2.13 1.68 2.22
N ASN A 79 2.82 1.24 3.27
CA ASN A 79 2.38 0.09 4.05
C ASN A 79 1.17 0.49 4.90
N ILE A 80 0.29 -0.47 5.17
CA ILE A 80 -0.78 -0.27 6.15
C ILE A 80 -0.17 0.07 7.52
N PRO A 81 -0.55 1.20 8.14
CA PRO A 81 0.03 1.62 9.40
C PRO A 81 -0.35 0.67 10.55
N THR A 82 0.63 0.37 11.41
CA THR A 82 0.45 -0.49 12.59
C THR A 82 0.40 0.28 13.90
N GLY A 83 0.36 1.61 13.83
CA GLY A 83 0.25 2.47 15.00
C GLY A 83 -1.15 2.43 15.64
N ASN A 84 -1.35 3.23 16.69
CA ASN A 84 -2.59 3.23 17.47
C ASN A 84 -3.46 4.48 17.24
N SER A 85 -3.14 5.33 16.26
CA SER A 85 -3.98 6.48 15.94
C SER A 85 -5.35 6.02 15.42
N VAL A 86 -6.34 6.92 15.43
CA VAL A 86 -7.66 6.62 14.83
C VAL A 86 -7.50 6.36 13.34
N MET A 87 -6.75 7.20 12.64
CA MET A 87 -6.41 7.03 11.22
C MET A 87 -5.74 5.67 10.95
N ASP A 88 -4.82 5.24 11.83
CA ASP A 88 -4.14 3.95 11.64
C ASP A 88 -5.13 2.78 11.75
N GLN A 89 -6.14 2.92 12.61
CA GLN A 89 -7.20 1.91 12.78
C GLN A 89 -8.14 1.91 11.57
N GLU A 90 -8.46 3.07 11.02
CA GLU A 90 -9.29 3.23 9.82
C GLU A 90 -8.64 2.56 8.61
N TYR A 91 -7.38 2.88 8.28
CA TYR A 91 -6.65 2.20 7.20
C TYR A 91 -6.52 0.67 7.39
N ARG A 92 -6.44 0.20 8.64
CA ARG A 92 -6.48 -1.24 8.91
C ARG A 92 -7.85 -1.85 8.71
N ALA A 93 -8.92 -1.11 9.00
CA ALA A 93 -10.29 -1.55 8.72
C ALA A 93 -10.50 -1.69 7.20
N ASP A 94 -10.03 -0.73 6.41
CA ASP A 94 -10.08 -0.80 4.94
C ASP A 94 -9.31 -2.01 4.40
N ALA A 95 -8.13 -2.30 4.96
CA ALA A 95 -7.37 -3.49 4.60
C ALA A 95 -8.12 -4.80 4.90
N ILE A 96 -8.85 -4.84 6.03
CA ILE A 96 -9.69 -5.99 6.38
C ILE A 96 -10.86 -6.11 5.40
N LEU A 97 -11.52 -5.01 5.04
CA LEU A 97 -12.62 -5.00 4.07
C LEU A 97 -12.12 -5.38 2.67
N TYR A 98 -10.96 -4.88 2.24
CA TYR A 98 -10.32 -5.31 1.00
C TYR A 98 -10.01 -6.81 1.00
N SER A 99 -9.63 -7.37 2.15
CA SER A 99 -9.44 -8.81 2.27
C SER A 99 -10.73 -9.61 2.02
N GLU A 100 -11.91 -9.06 2.35
CA GLU A 100 -13.20 -9.68 2.05
C GLU A 100 -13.51 -9.67 0.55
N ILE A 101 -12.95 -8.75 -0.24
CA ILE A 101 -13.01 -8.84 -1.71
C ILE A 101 -12.14 -9.97 -2.23
N LEU A 102 -10.95 -10.17 -1.65
CA LEU A 102 -10.05 -11.25 -2.04
C LEU A 102 -10.57 -12.63 -1.59
N HIS A 103 -11.28 -12.67 -0.47
CA HIS A 103 -11.78 -13.87 0.18
C HIS A 103 -13.25 -13.71 0.62
N PRO A 104 -14.19 -13.64 -0.35
CA PRO A 104 -15.58 -13.27 -0.07
C PRO A 104 -16.29 -14.30 0.82
N GLN A 105 -16.90 -13.81 1.90
CA GLN A 105 -17.84 -14.61 2.68
C GLN A 105 -19.11 -14.91 1.87
N ALA A 106 -19.71 -16.07 2.13
CA ALA A 106 -20.97 -16.44 1.50
C ALA A 106 -22.08 -15.43 1.87
N GLY A 107 -22.74 -14.87 0.85
CA GLY A 107 -23.84 -13.92 1.03
C GLY A 107 -23.43 -12.46 1.15
N VAL A 108 -22.12 -12.16 1.14
CA VAL A 108 -21.62 -10.78 1.07
C VAL A 108 -21.29 -10.45 -0.38
N SER A 109 -21.83 -9.35 -0.91
CA SER A 109 -21.56 -8.90 -2.27
C SER A 109 -20.44 -7.86 -2.30
N THR A 110 -19.81 -7.67 -3.46
CA THR A 110 -18.78 -6.63 -3.65
C THR A 110 -19.30 -5.23 -3.33
N SER A 111 -20.58 -4.95 -3.61
CA SER A 111 -21.17 -3.65 -3.26
C SER A 111 -21.29 -3.47 -1.75
N GLU A 112 -21.68 -4.51 -1.00
CA GLU A 112 -21.72 -4.43 0.46
C GLU A 112 -20.36 -4.08 1.05
N VAL A 113 -19.30 -4.71 0.53
CA VAL A 113 -17.92 -4.44 0.98
C VAL A 113 -17.47 -3.04 0.59
N GLN A 114 -17.75 -2.58 -0.63
CA GLN A 114 -17.37 -1.24 -1.07
C GLN A 114 -18.10 -0.15 -0.26
N TYR A 115 -19.40 -0.29 -0.02
CA TYR A 115 -20.15 0.66 0.80
C TYR A 115 -19.74 0.62 2.28
N ALA A 116 -19.34 -0.56 2.79
CA ALA A 116 -18.75 -0.68 4.12
C ALA A 116 -17.41 0.06 4.20
N GLU A 117 -16.56 -0.10 3.21
CA GLU A 117 -15.25 0.56 3.13
C GLU A 117 -15.42 2.08 3.08
N TRP A 118 -16.23 2.60 2.16
CA TRP A 118 -16.46 4.05 2.07
C TRP A 118 -16.98 4.66 3.36
N SER A 119 -17.69 3.89 4.18
CA SER A 119 -18.19 4.37 5.47
C SER A 119 -17.09 4.61 6.51
N ILE A 120 -15.90 4.05 6.33
CA ILE A 120 -14.76 4.21 7.25
C ILE A 120 -14.33 5.68 7.32
N PHE A 121 -14.14 6.33 6.17
CA PHE A 121 -13.78 7.75 6.11
C PHE A 121 -14.96 8.68 5.83
N ASP A 122 -15.93 8.25 5.02
CA ASP A 122 -16.99 9.10 4.48
C ASP A 122 -18.40 8.68 4.97
N SER A 123 -18.51 8.18 6.21
CA SER A 123 -19.80 7.75 6.81
C SER A 123 -20.93 8.78 6.68
N ALA A 124 -20.61 10.08 6.75
CA ALA A 124 -21.60 11.15 6.64
C ALA A 124 -22.22 11.25 5.24
N ASP A 125 -21.45 10.94 4.19
CA ASP A 125 -21.89 11.04 2.79
C ASP A 125 -22.77 9.86 2.38
N LEU A 126 -22.77 8.78 3.17
CA LEU A 126 -23.58 7.58 2.93
C LEU A 126 -24.94 7.59 3.66
N ILE A 127 -25.23 8.62 4.46
CA ILE A 127 -26.48 8.71 5.21
C ILE A 127 -27.68 8.72 4.27
N GLY A 128 -28.58 7.74 4.44
CA GLY A 128 -29.79 7.60 3.61
C GLY A 128 -29.55 6.92 2.26
N ASN A 129 -28.32 6.48 1.96
CA ASN A 129 -28.05 5.64 0.80
C ASN A 129 -28.58 4.23 1.04
N SER A 130 -29.47 3.75 0.17
CA SER A 130 -30.08 2.42 0.30
C SER A 130 -29.10 1.25 0.10
N LEU A 131 -27.93 1.52 -0.50
CA LEU A 131 -26.87 0.53 -0.72
C LEU A 131 -25.91 0.42 0.48
N PHE A 132 -25.92 1.39 1.40
CA PHE A 132 -25.28 1.27 2.70
C PHE A 132 -26.24 0.63 3.71
N ASP A 133 -26.62 -0.60 3.42
CA ASP A 133 -27.63 -1.33 4.19
C ASP A 133 -27.07 -1.92 5.51
N SER A 134 -27.88 -2.71 6.24
CA SER A 134 -27.47 -3.29 7.51
C SER A 134 -26.26 -4.24 7.41
N THR A 135 -26.06 -4.86 6.25
CA THR A 135 -24.96 -5.77 5.95
C THR A 135 -23.67 -4.96 5.82
N ALA A 136 -23.63 -3.94 4.95
CA ALA A 136 -22.51 -3.01 4.84
C ALA A 136 -22.16 -2.34 6.18
N GLN A 137 -23.16 -1.91 6.95
CA GLN A 137 -22.95 -1.32 8.28
C GLN A 137 -22.30 -2.31 9.26
N THR A 138 -22.71 -3.58 9.21
CA THR A 138 -22.13 -4.62 10.07
C THR A 138 -20.69 -4.91 9.67
N LEU A 139 -20.41 -5.02 8.37
CA LEU A 139 -19.06 -5.23 7.84
C LEU A 139 -18.10 -4.12 8.28
N ALA A 140 -18.51 -2.85 8.15
CA ALA A 140 -17.71 -1.71 8.57
C ALA A 140 -17.41 -1.74 10.08
N SER A 141 -18.43 -2.04 10.90
CA SER A 141 -18.28 -2.14 12.35
C SER A 141 -17.35 -3.28 12.76
N ASP A 142 -17.49 -4.46 12.15
CA ASP A 142 -16.66 -5.63 12.42
C ASP A 142 -15.20 -5.38 11.99
N ALA A 143 -14.97 -4.73 10.85
CA ALA A 143 -13.66 -4.34 10.38
C ALA A 143 -12.97 -3.37 11.35
N LEU A 144 -13.67 -2.32 11.81
CA LEU A 144 -13.16 -1.37 12.80
C LEU A 144 -12.83 -2.03 14.15
N ASN A 145 -13.59 -3.06 14.53
CA ASN A 145 -13.32 -3.83 15.74
C ASN A 145 -12.09 -4.73 15.56
N ALA A 146 -11.99 -5.42 14.43
CA ALA A 146 -10.85 -6.28 14.09
C ALA A 146 -9.55 -5.49 13.89
N ALA A 147 -9.62 -4.26 13.37
CA ALA A 147 -8.47 -3.36 13.20
C ALA A 147 -7.76 -2.98 14.51
N LYS A 148 -8.41 -3.19 15.66
CA LYS A 148 -7.83 -2.97 17.00
C LYS A 148 -7.15 -4.23 17.57
N ASN A 149 -7.30 -5.38 16.92
CA ASN A 149 -6.76 -6.65 17.38
C ASN A 149 -5.22 -6.69 17.26
N GLN A 150 -4.55 -6.61 18.41
CA GLN A 150 -3.08 -6.62 18.48
C GLN A 150 -2.44 -7.91 17.99
N GLN A 151 -3.12 -9.05 18.07
CA GLN A 151 -2.59 -10.31 17.52
C GLN A 151 -2.56 -10.26 16.00
N LEU A 152 -3.60 -9.69 15.38
CA LEU A 152 -3.65 -9.50 13.93
C LEU A 152 -2.55 -8.54 13.46
N ILE A 153 -2.39 -7.40 14.15
CA ILE A 153 -1.33 -6.42 13.86
C ILE A 153 0.06 -7.06 13.94
N ASN A 154 0.35 -7.78 15.03
CA ASN A 154 1.67 -8.39 15.26
C ASN A 154 1.94 -9.63 14.39
N SER A 155 0.92 -10.20 13.74
CA SER A 155 1.08 -11.36 12.86
C SER A 155 1.71 -11.03 11.51
N GLY A 156 1.80 -9.74 11.15
CA GLY A 156 2.20 -9.30 9.81
C GLY A 156 1.10 -9.42 8.76
N TYR A 157 -0.14 -9.72 9.17
CA TYR A 157 -1.31 -9.83 8.28
C TYR A 157 -1.45 -8.65 7.30
N PHE A 158 -1.17 -7.43 7.76
CA PHE A 158 -1.32 -6.23 6.93
C PHE A 158 -0.21 -6.01 5.90
N SER A 159 0.90 -6.77 5.95
CA SER A 159 2.02 -6.64 5.00
C SER A 159 1.71 -7.11 3.58
N GLN A 160 0.58 -7.81 3.40
CA GLN A 160 0.10 -8.25 2.09
C GLN A 160 -0.68 -7.16 1.33
N PHE A 161 -0.94 -6.01 1.97
CA PHE A 161 -1.69 -4.90 1.39
C PHE A 161 -0.80 -3.67 1.27
N THR A 162 -1.16 -2.81 0.31
CA THR A 162 -0.46 -1.55 0.04
C THR A 162 -1.49 -0.47 -0.25
N LEU A 163 -1.26 0.70 0.35
CA LEU A 163 -2.00 1.92 0.09
C LEU A 163 -1.35 2.67 -1.07
N TYR A 164 -2.15 3.25 -1.94
CA TYR A 164 -1.72 4.13 -3.01
C TYR A 164 -2.25 5.53 -2.68
N ILE A 165 -1.38 6.34 -2.06
CA ILE A 165 -1.73 7.68 -1.59
C ILE A 165 -1.31 8.71 -2.65
N PRO A 166 -2.23 9.49 -3.21
CA PRO A 166 -1.93 10.52 -4.20
C PRO A 166 -0.90 11.53 -3.69
N SER A 167 0.05 11.93 -4.55
CA SER A 167 1.07 12.93 -4.18
C SER A 167 0.49 14.34 -3.91
N ASN A 168 -0.75 14.59 -4.36
CA ASN A 168 -1.51 15.80 -4.07
C ASN A 168 -2.79 15.44 -3.29
N ASP A 169 -2.60 14.81 -2.14
CA ASP A 169 -3.69 14.44 -1.25
C ASP A 169 -4.32 15.68 -0.61
N THR A 170 -5.38 16.17 -1.23
CA THR A 170 -6.17 17.32 -0.82
C THR A 170 -7.65 16.95 -0.92
N SER A 171 -8.54 17.68 -0.25
CA SER A 171 -9.98 17.39 -0.30
C SER A 171 -10.61 17.50 -1.71
N SER A 172 -9.88 18.03 -2.69
CA SER A 172 -10.25 18.06 -4.11
C SER A 172 -9.28 17.27 -5.00
N GLY A 173 -8.37 16.51 -4.40
CA GLY A 173 -7.35 15.72 -5.08
C GLY A 173 -7.85 14.35 -5.49
N PRO A 174 -7.02 13.58 -6.22
CA PRO A 174 -7.34 12.22 -6.68
C PRO A 174 -7.71 11.30 -5.51
N GLN A 175 -8.47 10.24 -5.72
CA GLN A 175 -8.83 9.29 -4.66
C GLN A 175 -7.63 8.51 -4.09
N GLU A 176 -7.74 8.07 -2.84
CA GLU A 176 -6.87 7.04 -2.27
C GLU A 176 -7.36 5.63 -2.63
N PHE A 177 -6.41 4.69 -2.71
CA PHE A 177 -6.71 3.32 -3.08
C PHE A 177 -5.96 2.31 -2.23
N ILE A 178 -6.51 1.10 -2.12
CA ILE A 178 -5.85 -0.06 -1.54
C ILE A 178 -5.77 -1.20 -2.54
N GLY A 179 -4.66 -1.94 -2.51
CA GLY A 179 -4.46 -3.12 -3.32
C GLY A 179 -3.62 -4.18 -2.61
N THR A 180 -3.46 -5.33 -3.26
CA THR A 180 -2.44 -6.31 -2.86
C THR A 180 -1.06 -5.70 -3.05
N ALA A 181 -0.17 -5.90 -2.09
CA ALA A 181 1.21 -5.46 -2.20
C ALA A 181 1.85 -6.09 -3.44
N THR A 182 2.22 -5.26 -4.41
CA THR A 182 3.03 -5.72 -5.54
C THR A 182 4.40 -6.02 -4.95
N THR A 183 4.75 -7.29 -4.84
CA THR A 183 6.02 -7.68 -4.23
C THR A 183 7.13 -7.09 -5.10
N PRO A 184 7.93 -6.11 -4.65
CA PRO A 184 9.12 -5.76 -5.40
C PRO A 184 9.99 -7.00 -5.27
N GLU A 185 10.22 -7.74 -6.35
CA GLU A 185 11.27 -8.75 -6.32
C GLU A 185 12.54 -8.02 -5.84
N PRO A 186 13.08 -8.35 -4.65
CA PRO A 186 14.07 -7.50 -4.07
C PRO A 186 15.30 -7.55 -4.97
N SER A 187 15.83 -6.37 -5.30
CA SER A 187 17.18 -6.19 -5.87
C SER A 187 18.27 -6.95 -5.10
N SER A 188 17.95 -7.57 -3.96
CA SER A 188 18.70 -8.63 -3.29
C SER A 188 19.14 -9.78 -4.21
N LEU A 189 18.43 -10.13 -5.29
CA LEU A 189 18.96 -11.13 -6.24
C LEU A 189 20.17 -10.57 -7.04
N MET A 190 20.15 -9.30 -7.42
CA MET A 190 21.29 -8.64 -8.07
C MET A 190 22.44 -8.37 -7.09
N LEU A 191 22.14 -8.00 -5.85
CA LEU A 191 23.16 -7.73 -4.83
C LEU A 191 23.79 -9.03 -4.28
N PHE A 192 23.02 -10.12 -4.13
CA PHE A 192 23.55 -11.44 -3.79
C PHE A 192 24.37 -12.03 -4.95
N GLY A 193 23.91 -11.85 -6.19
CA GLY A 193 24.63 -12.26 -7.39
C GLY A 193 25.97 -11.53 -7.57
N SER A 194 26.03 -10.23 -7.29
CA SER A 194 27.30 -9.46 -7.35
C SER A 194 28.23 -9.76 -6.16
N GLY A 195 27.71 -10.06 -4.97
CA GLY A 195 28.51 -10.47 -3.80
C GLY A 195 29.27 -11.79 -4.01
N LEU A 196 28.62 -12.79 -4.62
CA LEU A 196 29.23 -14.09 -4.95
C LEU A 196 30.28 -14.00 -6.07
N ILE A 197 30.03 -13.20 -7.10
CA ILE A 197 31.01 -12.95 -8.19
C ILE A 197 32.23 -12.17 -7.67
N GLY A 198 32.02 -11.19 -6.79
CA GLY A 198 33.08 -10.43 -6.13
C GLY A 198 34.02 -11.31 -5.30
N MET A 199 33.47 -12.26 -4.52
CA MET A 199 34.27 -13.21 -3.74
C MET A 199 35.02 -14.22 -4.63
N ALA A 200 34.38 -14.74 -5.69
CA ALA A 200 35.03 -15.64 -6.63
C ALA A 200 36.22 -14.98 -7.37
N GLY A 201 36.11 -13.69 -7.71
CA GLY A 201 37.19 -12.91 -8.32
C GLY A 201 38.40 -12.69 -7.39
N LEU A 202 38.15 -12.50 -6.09
CA LEU A 202 39.21 -12.36 -5.08
C LEU A 202 39.95 -13.68 -4.81
N LEU A 203 39.24 -14.81 -4.82
CA LEU A 203 39.83 -16.14 -4.70
C LEU A 203 40.70 -16.50 -5.92
N ARG A 204 40.28 -16.14 -7.13
CA ARG A 204 41.08 -16.37 -8.36
C ARG A 204 42.38 -15.57 -8.37
N ARG A 205 42.40 -14.34 -7.86
CA ARG A 205 43.63 -13.53 -7.76
C ARG A 205 44.66 -14.09 -6.78
N ARG A 206 44.24 -14.86 -5.78
CA ARG A 206 45.18 -15.53 -4.84
C ARG A 206 45.77 -16.81 -5.42
N LEU A 207 45.03 -17.56 -6.23
CA LEU A 207 45.51 -18.82 -6.81
C LEU A 207 46.43 -18.62 -8.03
N VAL A 208 46.29 -17.52 -8.78
CA VAL A 208 47.15 -17.22 -9.95
C VAL A 208 48.49 -16.54 -9.57
N ARG A 209 48.68 -16.21 -8.28
CA ARG A 209 49.91 -15.58 -7.75
C ARG A 209 50.77 -16.50 -6.88
N SER A 210 50.50 -17.81 -6.87
CA SER A 210 51.37 -18.84 -6.27
C SER A 210 52.15 -19.59 -7.32
#